data_AF-A0A4S4FPE2-F1
#
_entry.id   AF-A0A4S4FPE2-F1
#
_cell.length_a   1.000
_cell.length_b   1.000
_cell.length_c   1.000
_cell.angle_alpha   90.00
_cell.angle_beta   90.00
_cell.angle_gamma   90.00
#
_symmetry.space_group_name_H-M   'P 1'
#
loop_
_entity.id
_entity.type
_entity.pdbx_description
1 polymer ?
#
loop_
_entity_poly.entity_id
_entity_poly.type
_entity_poly.pdbx_seq_one_letter_code
_entity_poly.pdbx_strand_id
1 'polypeptide(L)'
;MGENSVSRDRNASASGILFGLAGFAAVVGVWLAVRWLAQSTLIGANRAAFAARPEIENWADPVAGTQWSAILIASVITLVALAVVGLIARLRRSSAQR
;
A
#
# COMPACT_ATOMS: atom_id res chain seq x y z
N MET A 1 46.01 9.27 -1.03
CA MET A 1 45.14 8.26 -1.67
C MET A 1 43.84 8.06 -0.87
N GLY A 2 43.04 9.11 -0.62
CA GLY A 2 41.86 9.03 0.27
C GLY A 2 40.56 9.63 -0.29
N GLU A 3 40.60 10.37 -1.41
CA GLU A 3 39.41 11.06 -1.93
C GLU A 3 38.47 10.13 -2.72
N ASN A 4 38.99 9.04 -3.29
CA ASN A 4 38.23 8.10 -4.10
C ASN A 4 37.34 7.14 -3.27
N SER A 5 37.67 6.91 -1.99
CA SER A 5 36.84 6.09 -1.09
C SER A 5 35.68 6.92 -0.51
N VAL A 6 35.98 8.13 -0.05
CA VAL A 6 34.99 9.05 0.55
C VAL A 6 33.89 9.45 -0.45
N SER A 7 34.23 9.63 -1.72
CA SER A 7 33.25 9.91 -2.79
C SER A 7 32.40 8.69 -3.14
N ARG A 8 32.97 7.47 -3.08
CA ARG A 8 32.24 6.21 -3.27
C ARG A 8 31.22 5.97 -2.17
N ASP A 9 31.60 6.20 -0.91
CA ASP A 9 30.73 5.99 0.24
C ASP A 9 29.55 6.98 0.27
N ARG A 10 29.78 8.24 -0.15
CA ARG A 10 28.71 9.24 -0.33
C ARG A 10 27.76 8.89 -1.47
N ASN A 11 28.28 8.38 -2.60
CA ASN A 11 27.44 7.97 -3.73
C ASN A 11 26.65 6.69 -3.44
N ALA A 12 27.22 5.75 -2.68
CA ALA A 12 26.53 4.53 -2.24
C ALA A 12 25.40 4.85 -1.25
N SER A 13 25.64 5.75 -0.29
CA SER A 13 24.62 6.20 0.67
C SER A 13 23.52 7.04 0.01
N ALA A 14 23.86 7.96 -0.91
CA ALA A 14 22.87 8.70 -1.69
C ALA A 14 21.99 7.77 -2.55
N SER A 15 22.59 6.78 -3.20
CA SER A 15 21.85 5.78 -3.98
C SER A 15 20.91 4.97 -3.10
N GLY A 16 21.38 4.49 -1.94
CA GLY A 16 20.56 3.74 -0.99
C GLY A 16 19.36 4.52 -0.44
N ILE A 17 19.54 5.81 -0.17
CA ILE A 17 18.46 6.71 0.27
C ILE A 17 17.42 6.92 -0.85
N LEU A 18 17.87 7.13 -2.08
CA LEU A 18 16.99 7.29 -3.23
C LEU A 18 16.18 6.01 -3.53
N PHE A 19 16.81 4.84 -3.44
CA PHE A 19 16.09 3.56 -3.56
C PHE A 19 15.10 3.33 -2.42
N GLY A 20 15.45 3.72 -1.18
CA GLY A 20 14.55 3.67 -0.03
C GLY A 20 13.33 4.58 -0.19
N LEU A 21 13.53 5.81 -0.66
CA LEU A 21 12.47 6.77 -0.92
C LEU A 21 11.57 6.35 -2.09
N ALA A 22 12.14 5.86 -3.18
CA ALA A 22 11.38 5.37 -4.32
C ALA A 22 10.51 4.15 -3.94
N GLY A 23 11.07 3.23 -3.14
CA GLY A 23 10.32 2.10 -2.58
C GLY A 23 9.18 2.56 -1.67
N PHE A 24 9.43 3.52 -0.79
CA PHE A 24 8.41 4.08 0.10
C PHE A 24 7.28 4.77 -0.68
N ALA A 25 7.63 5.60 -1.67
CA ALA A 25 6.64 6.27 -2.52
C ALA A 25 5.77 5.27 -3.29
N ALA A 26 6.35 4.19 -3.80
CA ALA A 26 5.59 3.12 -4.45
C ALA A 26 4.60 2.44 -3.49
N VAL A 27 5.03 2.12 -2.26
CA VAL A 27 4.15 1.51 -1.25
C VAL A 27 3.01 2.44 -0.86
N VAL A 28 3.30 3.72 -0.63
CA VAL A 28 2.26 4.73 -0.30
C VAL A 28 1.30 4.92 -1.48
N GLY A 29 1.81 4.97 -2.71
CA GLY A 29 0.98 5.06 -3.92
C GLY A 29 0.05 3.86 -4.08
N VAL A 30 0.54 2.65 -3.88
CA VAL A 30 -0.27 1.42 -3.90
C VAL A 30 -1.31 1.44 -2.79
N TRP A 31 -0.93 1.83 -1.56
CA TRP A 31 -1.86 1.91 -0.44
C TRP A 31 -3.00 2.90 -0.71
N LEU A 32 -2.70 4.09 -1.25
CA LEU A 32 -3.70 5.09 -1.63
C LEU A 32 -4.64 4.58 -2.72
N ALA A 33 -4.11 3.92 -3.76
CA ALA A 33 -4.90 3.36 -4.83
C ALA A 33 -5.87 2.27 -4.34
N VAL A 34 -5.37 1.36 -3.49
CA VAL A 34 -6.18 0.29 -2.89
C VAL A 34 -7.25 0.88 -1.96
N ARG A 35 -6.89 1.88 -1.14
CA ARG A 35 -7.84 2.58 -0.27
C ARG A 35 -8.96 3.23 -1.09
N TRP A 36 -8.60 3.95 -2.15
CA TRP A 36 -9.58 4.62 -3.00
C TRP A 36 -10.51 3.61 -3.69
N LEU A 37 -9.96 2.52 -4.21
CA LEU A 37 -10.74 1.44 -4.81
C LEU A 37 -11.68 0.77 -3.79
N ALA A 38 -11.19 0.46 -2.59
CA ALA A 38 -11.97 -0.15 -1.53
C ALA A 38 -13.13 0.76 -1.09
N GLN A 39 -12.84 2.06 -0.91
CA GLN A 39 -13.86 3.04 -0.52
C GLN A 39 -14.93 3.19 -1.60
N SER A 40 -14.54 3.31 -2.87
CA SER A 40 -15.48 3.40 -4.00
C SER A 40 -16.38 2.17 -4.08
N THR A 41 -15.81 0.98 -3.87
CA THR A 41 -16.56 -0.29 -3.91
C THR A 41 -17.55 -0.40 -2.76
N LEU A 42 -17.13 -0.03 -1.54
CA LEU A 42 -17.98 -0.06 -0.34
C LEU A 42 -19.14 0.93 -0.45
N ILE A 43 -18.87 2.15 -0.93
CA ILE A 43 -19.93 3.15 -1.17
C ILE A 43 -20.92 2.64 -2.20
N GLY A 44 -20.44 2.03 -3.30
CA GLY A 44 -21.30 1.43 -4.31
C GLY A 44 -22.18 0.31 -3.76
N ALA A 45 -21.59 -0.60 -2.97
CA ALA A 45 -22.31 -1.69 -2.32
C ALA A 45 -23.37 -1.19 -1.33
N ASN A 46 -23.03 -0.17 -0.52
CA ASN A 46 -23.97 0.47 0.40
C ASN A 46 -25.14 1.08 -0.36
N ARG A 47 -24.89 1.85 -1.43
CA ARG A 47 -25.94 2.45 -2.25
C ARG A 47 -26.86 1.39 -2.87
N ALA A 48 -26.31 0.29 -3.38
CA ALA A 48 -27.10 -0.81 -3.91
C ALA A 48 -27.98 -1.47 -2.81
N ALA A 49 -27.44 -1.61 -1.60
CA ALA A 49 -28.19 -2.14 -0.46
C ALA A 49 -29.31 -1.19 0.01
N PHE A 50 -29.09 0.13 -0.05
CA PHE A 50 -30.11 1.14 0.28
C PHE A 50 -31.18 1.28 -0.80
N ALA A 51 -30.82 1.17 -2.08
CA ALA A 51 -31.80 1.15 -3.18
C ALA A 51 -32.80 -0.02 -3.03
N ALA A 52 -32.39 -1.12 -2.40
CA ALA A 52 -33.27 -2.23 -2.06
C ALA A 52 -34.16 -1.98 -0.82
N ARG A 53 -33.95 -0.87 -0.09
CA ARG A 53 -34.65 -0.49 1.15
C ARG A 53 -34.88 1.03 1.22
N PRO A 54 -35.75 1.58 0.35
CA PRO A 54 -35.96 3.03 0.21
C PRO A 54 -36.44 3.71 1.51
N GLU A 55 -37.03 2.95 2.44
CA GLU A 55 -37.50 3.43 3.75
C GLU A 55 -36.34 3.88 4.68
N ILE A 56 -35.12 3.36 4.45
CA ILE A 56 -33.91 3.64 5.24
C ILE A 56 -33.06 4.74 4.58
N GLU A 57 -33.27 4.98 3.28
CA GLU A 57 -32.45 5.85 2.43
C GLU A 57 -32.47 7.33 2.89
N ASN A 58 -33.54 7.77 3.54
CA ASN A 58 -33.65 9.15 4.07
C ASN A 58 -32.85 9.41 5.36
N TRP A 59 -32.32 8.36 6.01
CA TRP A 59 -31.70 8.48 7.34
C TRP A 59 -30.24 8.00 7.40
N ALA A 60 -29.79 7.23 6.42
CA ALA A 60 -28.46 6.62 6.41
C ALA A 60 -27.56 7.24 5.34
N ASP A 61 -26.44 7.84 5.75
CA ASP A 61 -25.40 8.28 4.83
C ASP A 61 -24.65 7.05 4.28
N PRO A 62 -24.71 6.76 2.97
CA PRO A 62 -24.03 5.61 2.37
C PRO A 62 -22.50 5.69 2.45
N VAL A 63 -21.96 6.87 2.74
CA VAL A 63 -20.54 7.12 2.92
C VAL A 63 -20.12 6.90 4.38
N ALA A 64 -21.03 7.06 5.35
CA ALA A 64 -20.74 6.89 6.76
C ALA A 64 -20.23 5.47 7.06
N GLY A 65 -19.08 5.40 7.74
CA GLY A 65 -18.44 4.13 8.11
C GLY A 65 -17.56 3.48 7.03
N THR A 66 -17.68 3.87 5.75
CA THR A 66 -16.90 3.23 4.67
C THR A 66 -15.42 3.60 4.67
N GLN A 67 -15.08 4.79 5.19
CA GLN A 67 -13.70 5.29 5.22
C GLN A 67 -12.80 4.41 6.12
N TRP A 68 -13.27 4.06 7.31
CA TRP A 68 -12.51 3.23 8.25
C TRP A 68 -12.30 1.81 7.71
N SER A 69 -13.34 1.21 7.13
CA SER A 69 -13.24 -0.09 6.47
C SER A 69 -12.25 -0.06 5.30
N ALA A 70 -12.28 0.98 4.46
CA ALA A 70 -11.36 1.13 3.34
C ALA A 70 -9.89 1.28 3.80
N ILE A 71 -9.65 2.03 4.88
CA ILE A 71 -8.31 2.17 5.49
C ILE A 71 -7.79 0.82 5.99
N LEU A 72 -8.63 0.05 6.68
CA LEU A 72 -8.26 -1.28 7.18
C LEU A 72 -7.93 -2.24 6.02
N ILE A 73 -8.80 -2.32 5.02
CA ILE A 73 -8.59 -3.16 3.83
C ILE A 73 -7.28 -2.80 3.13
N ALA A 74 -7.05 -1.51 2.87
CA ALA A 74 -5.82 -1.07 2.21
C ALA A 74 -4.57 -1.41 3.01
N SER A 75 -4.63 -1.27 4.33
CA SER A 75 -3.51 -1.57 5.22
C SER A 75 -3.19 -3.07 5.24
N VAL A 76 -4.21 -3.92 5.36
CA VAL A 76 -4.03 -5.39 5.34
C VAL A 76 -3.47 -5.85 4.00
N ILE A 77 -4.02 -5.40 2.88
CA ILE A 77 -3.53 -5.77 1.53
C ILE A 77 -2.07 -5.35 1.36
N THR A 78 -1.72 -4.13 1.79
CA THR A 78 -0.36 -3.62 1.68
C THR A 78 0.63 -4.43 2.53
N LEU A 79 0.25 -4.78 3.76
CA LEU A 79 1.09 -5.62 4.63
C LEU A 79 1.30 -7.02 4.06
N VAL A 80 0.25 -7.64 3.53
CA VAL A 80 0.35 -8.96 2.88
C VAL A 80 1.26 -8.89 1.65
N ALA A 81 1.10 -7.86 0.81
CA ALA A 81 1.95 -7.67 -0.36
C ALA A 81 3.43 -7.53 0.03
N LEU A 82 3.73 -6.74 1.07
CA LEU A 82 5.09 -6.60 1.59
C LEU A 82 5.66 -7.92 2.14
N ALA A 83 4.85 -8.69 2.86
CA ALA A 83 5.25 -10.00 3.38
C ALA A 83 5.58 -10.99 2.23
N VAL A 84 4.76 -11.02 1.18
CA VAL A 84 4.99 -11.86 0.00
C VAL A 84 6.26 -11.44 -0.74
N VAL A 85 6.46 -10.14 -0.97
CA VAL A 85 7.68 -9.62 -1.60
C VAL A 85 8.92 -9.97 -0.76
N GLY A 86 8.85 -9.81 0.56
CA GLY A 86 9.92 -10.19 1.48
C GLY A 86 10.22 -11.69 1.44
N LEU A 87 9.20 -12.54 1.39
CA LEU A 87 9.35 -13.99 1.27
C LEU A 87 10.01 -14.38 -0.06
N ILE A 88 9.57 -13.82 -1.18
CA ILE A 88 10.17 -14.07 -2.50
C ILE A 88 11.64 -13.65 -2.51
N ALA A 89 11.96 -12.48 -1.96
CA ALA A 89 13.34 -12.00 -1.86
C ALA A 89 14.21 -12.94 -1.02
N ARG A 90 13.68 -13.45 0.09
CA ARG A 90 14.36 -14.44 0.94
C ARG A 90 14.63 -15.74 0.20
N LEU A 91 13.63 -16.28 -0.50
CA LEU A 91 13.77 -17.52 -1.28
C LEU A 91 14.85 -17.36 -2.36
N ARG A 92 14.85 -16.26 -3.11
CA ARG A 92 15.86 -15.97 -4.15
C ARG A 92 17.28 -15.93 -3.58
N ARG A 93 17.48 -15.32 -2.41
CA ARG A 93 18.80 -15.29 -1.75
C ARG A 93 19.26 -16.68 -1.32
N SER A 94 18.36 -17.51 -0.80
CA SER A 94 18.69 -18.89 -0.41
C SER A 94 19.03 -19.79 -1.59
N SER A 95 18.42 -19.55 -2.76
CA SER A 95 18.72 -20.29 -4.00
C SER A 95 20.07 -19.93 -4.59
N ALA A 96 20.56 -18.70 -4.38
CA ALA A 96 21.85 -18.24 -4.91
C ALA A 96 23.06 -18.70 -4.10
N GLN A 97 22.86 -19.35 -2.95
CA GLN A 97 23.92 -19.86 -2.06
C GLN A 97 24.16 -21.38 -2.20
N ARG A 98 23.45 -22.06 -3.10
CA ARG A 98 23.65 -23.48 -3.45
C ARG A 98 24.29 -23.59 -4.82
#